data_AF-W5TEZ9-F1
#
_entry.id   AF-W5TEZ9-F1
#
_cell.length_a   1.000
_cell.length_b   1.000
_cell.length_c   1.000
_cell.angle_alpha   90.00
_cell.angle_beta   90.00
_cell.angle_gamma   90.00
#
_symmetry.space_group_name_H-M   'P 1'
#
loop_
_entity.id
_entity.type
_entity.pdbx_description
1 polymer ?
#
loop_
_entity_poly.entity_id
_entity_poly.type
_entity_poly.pdbx_seq_one_letter_code
_entity_poly.pdbx_strand_id
1 'polypeptide(L)'
;MNESQIDLAHTVALGSIGDEDQRAVQELLDSGDPVLRADFDTEVQRTREALTLFASAPAARPPAALRTRLLDAIADGGAPAAPAVRPRTG
;
A
#
# COMPACT_ATOMS: atom_id res chain seq x y z
N MET A 1 16.21 9.92 10.50
CA MET A 1 14.78 9.95 10.84
C MET A 1 14.57 9.89 12.34
N ASN A 2 13.51 10.50 12.85
CA ASN A 2 13.04 10.32 14.23
C ASN A 2 12.01 9.18 14.32
N GLU A 3 11.61 8.80 15.54
CA GLU A 3 10.67 7.69 15.78
C GLU A 3 9.31 7.92 15.11
N SER A 4 8.76 9.14 15.14
CA SER A 4 7.47 9.42 14.51
C SER A 4 7.51 9.30 12.98
N GLN A 5 8.64 9.61 12.34
CA GLN A 5 8.84 9.39 10.91
C GLN A 5 8.97 7.91 10.56
N ILE A 6 9.56 7.11 11.44
CA ILE A 6 9.64 5.65 11.28
C ILE A 6 8.25 5.04 11.39
N ASP A 7 7.47 5.44 12.40
CA ASP A 7 6.09 4.99 12.57
C ASP A 7 5.22 5.38 11.37
N LEU A 8 5.38 6.61 10.86
CA LEU A 8 4.71 7.06 9.64
C LEU A 8 5.09 6.21 8.42
N ALA A 9 6.37 5.85 8.25
CA ALA A 9 6.82 4.98 7.17
C ALA A 9 6.17 3.58 7.24
N HIS A 10 6.04 3.02 8.45
CA HIS A 10 5.33 1.75 8.66
C HIS A 10 3.84 1.86 8.33
N THR A 11 3.16 2.92 8.78
CA THR A 11 1.74 3.17 8.47
C THR A 11 1.52 3.32 6.96
N VAL A 12 2.41 4.02 6.26
CA VAL A 12 2.43 4.13 4.79
C VAL A 12 2.63 2.78 4.13
N ALA A 13 3.58 1.97 4.59
CA ALA A 13 3.86 0.66 4.01
C ALA A 13 2.68 -0.32 4.17
N LEU A 14 1.94 -0.23 5.28
CA LEU A 14 0.74 -1.03 5.54
C LEU A 14 -0.49 -0.57 4.73
N GLY A 15 -0.44 0.61 4.12
CA GLY A 15 -1.58 1.21 3.44
C GLY A 15 -2.69 1.69 4.40
N SER A 16 -2.34 1.86 5.68
CA SER A 16 -3.27 2.28 6.76
C SER A 16 -3.22 3.78 7.04
N ILE A 17 -2.94 4.59 6.01
CA ILE A 17 -2.77 6.04 6.16
C ILE A 17 -4.11 6.78 6.16
N GLY A 18 -4.30 7.67 7.14
CA GLY A 18 -5.38 8.65 7.13
C GLY A 18 -4.96 9.98 6.48
N ASP A 19 -5.89 10.94 6.46
CA ASP A 19 -5.63 12.28 5.89
C ASP A 19 -4.51 13.03 6.65
N GLU A 20 -4.39 12.80 7.95
CA GLU A 20 -3.34 13.36 8.79
C GLU A 20 -1.96 12.80 8.41
N ASP A 21 -1.86 11.48 8.23
CA ASP A 21 -0.64 10.81 7.79
C ASP A 21 -0.24 11.27 6.39
N GLN A 22 -1.21 11.42 5.48
CA GLN A 22 -0.95 11.93 4.12
C GLN A 22 -0.34 13.33 4.17
N ARG A 23 -0.85 14.20 5.05
CA ARG A 23 -0.28 15.54 5.24
C ARG A 23 1.13 15.48 5.80
N ALA A 24 1.38 14.64 6.81
CA ALA A 24 2.71 14.47 7.40
C ALA A 24 3.73 13.93 6.38
N VAL A 25 3.32 13.01 5.50
CA VAL A 25 4.15 12.54 4.38
C VAL A 25 4.45 13.70 3.43
N GLN A 26 3.44 14.48 3.05
CA GLN A 26 3.65 15.62 2.15
C GLN A 26 4.60 16.66 2.75
N GLU A 27 4.44 17.00 4.03
CA GLU A 27 5.36 17.90 4.75
C GLU A 27 6.80 17.37 4.79
N LEU A 28 6.98 16.06 4.99
CA LEU A 28 8.28 15.40 4.93
C LEU A 28 8.89 15.51 3.52
N LEU A 29 8.09 15.25 2.48
CA LEU A 29 8.53 15.36 1.09
C LEU A 29 8.87 16.81 0.72
N ASP A 30 8.17 17.79 1.28
CA ASP A 30 8.38 19.22 1.01
C ASP A 30 9.47 19.86 1.88
N SER A 31 9.96 19.16 2.92
CA SER A 31 10.99 19.65 3.86
C SER A 31 12.32 20.05 3.20
N GLY A 32 12.55 19.65 1.95
CA GLY A 32 13.75 19.97 1.19
C GLY A 32 14.99 19.16 1.60
N ASP A 33 14.89 18.26 2.56
CA ASP A 33 15.98 17.36 2.97
C ASP A 33 15.96 16.07 2.12
N PRO A 34 16.90 15.93 1.16
CA PRO A 34 16.93 14.75 0.30
C PRO A 34 17.40 13.49 1.02
N VAL A 35 18.18 13.62 2.10
CA VAL A 35 18.67 12.47 2.87
C VAL A 35 17.51 11.90 3.69
N LEU A 36 16.77 12.78 4.37
CA LEU A 36 15.58 12.38 5.11
C LEU A 36 14.54 11.69 4.21
N ARG A 37 14.32 12.22 3.00
CA ARG A 37 13.42 11.61 2.02
C ARG A 37 13.88 10.20 1.62
N ALA A 38 15.18 10.05 1.30
CA ALA A 38 15.74 8.76 0.90
C ALA A 38 15.68 7.73 2.04
N ASP A 39 15.94 8.14 3.28
CA ASP A 39 15.81 7.28 4.45
C ASP A 39 14.35 6.83 4.65
N PHE A 40 13.40 7.76 4.52
CA PHE A 40 11.97 7.47 4.64
C PHE A 40 11.50 6.47 3.59
N ASP A 41 11.84 6.72 2.32
CA ASP A 41 11.52 5.82 1.21
C ASP A 41 12.14 4.43 1.42
N THR A 42 13.38 4.37 1.90
CA THR A 42 14.06 3.11 2.20
C THR A 42 13.27 2.30 3.23
N GLU A 43 12.76 2.95 4.28
CA GLU A 43 12.08 2.24 5.35
C GLU A 43 10.65 1.80 4.97
N VAL A 44 9.96 2.59 4.14
CA VAL A 44 8.73 2.15 3.46
C VAL A 44 8.98 0.90 2.62
N GLN A 45 10.06 0.87 1.83
CA GLN A 45 10.33 -0.26 0.95
C GLN A 45 10.71 -1.52 1.71
N ARG A 46 11.57 -1.44 2.73
CA ARG A 46 11.92 -2.58 3.59
C ARG A 46 10.68 -3.22 4.22
N THR A 47 9.75 -2.38 4.69
CA THR A 47 8.50 -2.85 5.27
C THR A 47 7.62 -3.55 4.23
N ARG A 48 7.53 -3.00 3.01
CA ARG A 48 6.80 -3.64 1.89
C ARG A 48 7.42 -4.97 1.46
N GLU A 49 8.74 -5.09 1.47
CA GLU A 49 9.43 -6.35 1.20
C GLU A 49 9.10 -7.40 2.26
N ALA A 50 9.13 -7.03 3.54
CA ALA A 50 8.74 -7.91 4.63
C ALA A 50 7.27 -8.36 4.51
N LEU A 51 6.36 -7.45 4.17
CA LEU A 51 4.95 -7.76 3.92
C LEU A 51 4.75 -8.67 2.70
N THR A 52 5.56 -8.50 1.66
CA THR A 52 5.52 -9.35 0.46
C THR A 52 5.91 -10.79 0.80
N LEU A 53 6.97 -10.97 1.61
CA LEU A 53 7.36 -12.29 2.11
C LEU A 53 6.25 -12.91 2.97
N PHE A 54 5.65 -12.10 3.86
CA PHE A 54 4.58 -12.53 4.74
C PHE A 54 3.30 -12.93 3.99
N ALA A 55 2.96 -12.23 2.89
CA ALA A 55 1.71 -12.42 2.14
C ALA A 55 1.54 -13.83 1.57
N SER A 56 2.62 -14.61 1.46
CA SER A 56 2.58 -16.02 1.06
C SER A 56 1.86 -16.91 2.07
N ALA A 57 1.96 -16.61 3.37
CA ALA A 57 1.41 -17.44 4.44
C ALA A 57 -0.14 -17.44 4.49
N PRO A 58 -0.84 -16.29 4.41
CA PRO A 58 -2.31 -16.26 4.39
C PRO A 58 -2.92 -16.45 2.99
N ALA A 59 -2.13 -16.82 1.98
CA ALA A 59 -2.60 -16.86 0.60
C ALA A 59 -3.73 -17.88 0.41
N ALA A 60 -4.90 -17.39 -0.01
CA ALA A 60 -6.05 -18.21 -0.36
C ALA A 60 -6.23 -18.30 -1.87
N ARG A 61 -6.69 -19.45 -2.36
CA ARG A 61 -6.95 -19.64 -3.80
C ARG A 61 -8.13 -18.76 -4.24
N PRO A 62 -7.98 -17.91 -5.27
CA PRO A 62 -9.09 -17.12 -5.77
C PRO A 62 -10.14 -17.99 -6.49
N PRO A 63 -11.42 -17.56 -6.56
CA PRO A 63 -12.46 -18.25 -7.32
C PRO A 63 -12.11 -18.37 -8.80
N ALA A 64 -12.35 -19.53 -9.43
CA ALA A 64 -11.98 -19.78 -10.83
C ALA A 64 -12.60 -18.75 -11.81
N ALA A 65 -13.85 -18.33 -11.57
CA ALA A 65 -14.55 -17.33 -12.37
C ALA A 65 -13.94 -15.92 -12.28
N LEU A 66 -13.06 -15.65 -11.31
CA LEU A 66 -12.35 -14.37 -11.22
C LEU A 66 -11.38 -14.19 -12.39
N ARG A 67 -10.69 -15.26 -12.82
CA ARG A 67 -9.73 -15.19 -13.92
C ARG A 67 -10.41 -14.79 -15.23
N THR A 68 -11.51 -15.44 -15.57
CA THR A 68 -12.27 -15.14 -16.80
C THR A 68 -12.74 -13.70 -16.81
N ARG A 69 -13.42 -13.25 -15.74
CA ARG A 69 -13.91 -11.86 -15.62
C ARG A 69 -12.80 -10.83 -15.73
N LEU A 70 -11.63 -11.10 -15.16
CA LEU A 70 -10.48 -10.19 -15.25
C LEU A 70 -9.95 -10.10 -16.70
N LEU A 71 -9.83 -11.23 -17.38
CA LEU A 71 -9.33 -11.27 -18.76
C LEU A 71 -10.33 -10.62 -19.73
N ASP A 72 -11.62 -10.82 -19.54
CA ASP A 72 -12.68 -10.17 -20.33
C ASP A 72 -12.63 -8.64 -20.14
N ALA A 73 -12.53 -8.16 -18.89
CA ALA A 73 -12.43 -6.72 -18.60
C ALA A 73 -11.21 -6.05 -19.26
N ILE A 74 -10.06 -6.73 -19.26
CA ILE A 74 -8.84 -6.24 -19.93
C ILE A 74 -9.03 -6.20 -21.45
N ALA A 75 -9.67 -7.21 -22.05
CA ALA A 75 -9.95 -7.27 -23.49
C ALA A 75 -10.93 -6.16 -23.93
N ASP A 76 -11.90 -5.82 -23.08
CA ASP A 76 -12.87 -4.75 -23.31
C ASP A 76 -12.30 -3.33 -23.07
N GLY A 77 -11.00 -3.21 -22.75
CA GLY A 77 -10.33 -1.93 -22.47
C GLY A 77 -10.76 -1.28 -21.15
N GLY A 78 -11.50 -1.99 -20.31
CA GLY A 78 -11.87 -1.56 -18.98
C GLY A 78 -10.69 -1.77 -18.03
N ALA A 79 -10.23 -0.70 -17.36
CA ALA A 79 -9.40 -0.87 -16.18
C ALA A 79 -10.17 -1.79 -15.19
N PRO A 80 -9.56 -2.86 -14.68
CA PRO A 80 -10.26 -3.80 -13.83
C PRO A 80 -10.81 -3.07 -12.61
N ALA A 81 -12.14 -3.00 -12.48
CA ALA A 81 -12.77 -2.42 -11.30
C ALA A 81 -12.29 -3.21 -10.08
N ALA A 82 -11.56 -2.55 -9.18
CA ALA A 82 -11.09 -3.16 -7.95
C ALA A 82 -12.25 -3.84 -7.21
N PRO A 83 -12.05 -5.03 -6.61
CA PRO A 83 -13.12 -5.69 -5.88
C PRO A 83 -13.63 -4.75 -4.79
N ALA A 84 -14.93 -4.44 -4.82
CA ALA A 84 -15.57 -3.58 -3.82
C ALA A 84 -15.32 -4.16 -2.43
N VAL A 85 -14.47 -3.47 -1.65
CA VAL A 85 -14.25 -3.77 -0.24
C VAL A 85 -15.59 -3.56 0.45
N ARG A 86 -16.29 -4.66 0.76
CA ARG A 86 -17.53 -4.59 1.53
C ARG A 86 -17.18 -4.05 2.92
N PRO A 87 -17.84 -2.98 3.40
CA PRO A 87 -17.63 -2.51 4.77
C PRO A 87 -18.03 -3.64 5.72
N ARG A 88 -17.11 -4.01 6.63
CA ARG A 88 -17.42 -4.90 7.75
C ARG A 88 -18.35 -4.14 8.69
N THR A 89 -19.64 -4.39 8.58
CA THR A 89 -20.61 -4.06 9.63
C THR A 89 -20.28 -4.92 10.86
N GLY A 90 -20.03 -4.26 11.98
CA GLY A 90 -19.78 -4.87 13.28
C GLY A 90 -21.02 -5.52 13.90
#